data_AF-A0A834RHC7-F1
#
_entry.id   AF-A0A834RHC7-F1
#
_cell.length_a   1.000
_cell.length_b   1.000
_cell.length_c   1.000
_cell.angle_alpha   90.00
_cell.angle_beta   90.00
_cell.angle_gamma   90.00
#
_symmetry.space_group_name_H-M   'P 1'
#
loop_
_entity.id
_entity.type
_entity.pdbx_description
1 polymer ?
#
loop_
_entity_poly.entity_id
_entity_poly.type
_entity_poly.pdbx_seq_one_letter_code
_entity_poly.pdbx_strand_id
1 'polypeptide(L)'
;MDEWRKYGPISVLFDVIASICTPQTRQLLERLQREEAETLSNSYFNTFVRAAKLYGPIDSYIKYKLEEQSAATVALRRQRNREQPPASQPRLYIREGGLSGKDWAIITEYIQLLKPFAEATRLLKGRGLYGRYGAI
;
A
#
# COMPACT_ATOMS: atom_id res chain seq x y z
N MET A 1 28.32 -21.57 -25.17
CA MET A 1 27.70 -20.50 -24.36
C MET A 1 26.17 -20.56 -24.50
N ASP A 2 25.55 -21.74 -24.31
CA ASP A 2 24.11 -21.96 -24.60
C ASP A 2 23.31 -22.58 -23.44
N GLU A 3 23.96 -22.90 -22.32
CA GLU A 3 23.30 -23.61 -21.21
C GLU A 3 22.26 -22.74 -20.48
N TRP A 4 22.48 -21.42 -20.39
CA TRP A 4 21.57 -20.50 -19.70
C TRP A 4 20.22 -20.32 -20.41
N ARG A 5 20.12 -20.69 -21.69
CA ARG A 5 18.86 -20.73 -22.44
C ARG A 5 18.16 -22.08 -22.35
N LYS A 6 18.87 -23.15 -21.97
CA LYS A 6 18.32 -24.51 -21.93
C LYS A 6 17.73 -24.87 -20.57
N TYR A 7 18.29 -24.35 -19.47
CA TYR A 7 17.86 -24.69 -18.12
C TYR A 7 17.93 -23.48 -17.18
N GLY A 8 17.05 -23.46 -16.16
CA GLY A 8 17.06 -22.48 -15.08
C GLY A 8 15.94 -21.42 -15.14
N PRO A 9 15.87 -20.52 -14.14
CA PRO A 9 14.76 -19.57 -14.00
C PRO A 9 14.62 -18.61 -15.20
N ILE A 10 15.73 -18.32 -15.90
CA ILE A 10 15.74 -17.44 -17.08
C ILE A 10 15.09 -18.13 -18.29
N SER A 11 15.42 -19.40 -18.55
CA SER A 11 14.81 -20.14 -19.68
C SER A 11 13.31 -20.34 -19.47
N VAL A 12 12.89 -20.58 -18.23
CA VAL A 12 11.47 -20.68 -17.84
C VAL A 12 10.74 -19.36 -18.08
N LEU A 13 11.33 -18.22 -17.71
CA LEU A 13 10.71 -16.91 -17.95
C LEU A 13 10.56 -16.63 -19.46
N PHE A 14 11.56 -16.97 -20.26
CA PHE A 14 11.49 -16.85 -21.72
C PHE A 14 10.38 -17.70 -22.32
N ASP A 15 10.22 -18.95 -21.86
CA ASP A 15 9.14 -19.85 -22.29
C ASP A 15 7.76 -19.30 -21.92
N VAL A 16 7.60 -18.77 -20.70
CA VAL A 16 6.39 -18.07 -20.27
C VAL A 16 6.09 -16.86 -21.18
N ILE A 17 7.09 -16.03 -21.49
CA ILE A 17 6.92 -14.89 -22.41
C ILE A 17 6.51 -15.35 -23.81
N ALA A 18 7.13 -16.42 -24.33
CA ALA A 18 6.78 -17.00 -25.62
C ALA A 18 5.36 -17.58 -25.62
N SER A 19 4.88 -18.10 -24.48
CA SER A 19 3.51 -18.62 -24.34
C SER A 19 2.43 -17.53 -24.37
N ILE A 20 2.80 -16.27 -24.07
CA ILE A 20 1.89 -15.10 -24.05
C ILE A 20 1.59 -14.60 -25.48
N CYS A 21 2.19 -15.21 -26.51
CA CYS A 21 1.99 -14.83 -27.91
C CYS A 21 0.58 -15.11 -28.45
N THR A 22 -0.25 -15.92 -27.78
CA THR A 22 -1.63 -16.15 -28.21
C THR A 22 -2.59 -15.10 -27.65
N PRO A 23 -3.63 -14.68 -28.38
CA PRO A 23 -4.62 -13.73 -27.88
C PRO A 23 -5.27 -14.16 -26.56
N GLN A 24 -5.50 -15.46 -26.37
CA GLN A 24 -6.14 -16.00 -25.17
C GLN A 24 -5.22 -15.92 -23.94
N THR A 25 -3.94 -16.29 -24.07
CA THR A 25 -2.98 -16.18 -22.96
C THR A 25 -2.64 -14.74 -22.64
N ARG A 26 -2.60 -13.85 -23.65
CA ARG A 26 -2.49 -12.40 -23.43
C ARG A 26 -3.66 -11.84 -22.64
N GLN A 27 -4.90 -12.19 -22.99
CA GLN A 27 -6.09 -11.78 -22.23
C GLN A 27 -6.09 -12.31 -20.79
N LEU A 28 -5.65 -13.56 -20.58
CA LEU A 28 -5.50 -14.14 -19.25
C LEU A 28 -4.47 -13.37 -18.42
N LEU A 29 -3.30 -13.06 -18.99
CA LEU A 29 -2.27 -12.27 -18.31
C LEU A 29 -2.79 -10.87 -17.96
N GLU A 30 -3.44 -10.19 -18.90
CA GLU A 30 -4.04 -8.88 -18.64
C GLU A 30 -5.13 -8.91 -17.56
N ARG A 31 -5.86 -10.02 -17.44
CA ARG A 31 -6.84 -10.23 -16.37
C ARG A 31 -6.14 -10.44 -15.02
N LEU A 32 -5.10 -11.26 -14.96
CA LEU A 32 -4.34 -11.50 -13.73
C LEU A 32 -3.62 -10.23 -13.26
N GLN A 33 -3.02 -9.48 -14.19
CA GLN A 33 -2.41 -8.17 -13.91
C GLN A 33 -3.43 -7.17 -13.37
N ARG A 34 -4.66 -7.17 -13.90
CA ARG A 34 -5.76 -6.39 -13.33
C ARG A 34 -6.08 -6.85 -11.92
N GLU A 35 -6.37 -8.13 -11.69
CA GLU A 35 -6.75 -8.67 -10.38
C GLU A 35 -5.70 -8.32 -9.29
N GLU A 36 -4.41 -8.43 -9.60
CA GLU A 36 -3.33 -8.08 -8.68
C GLU A 36 -3.25 -6.56 -8.42
N ALA A 37 -3.29 -5.75 -9.49
CA ALA A 37 -3.31 -4.29 -9.38
C ALA A 37 -4.55 -3.80 -8.61
N GLU A 38 -5.68 -4.47 -8.76
CA GLU A 38 -6.92 -4.19 -8.05
C GLU A 38 -6.81 -4.45 -6.55
N THR A 39 -6.13 -5.53 -6.17
CA THR A 39 -6.00 -5.94 -4.77
C THR A 39 -5.00 -5.05 -4.03
N LEU A 40 -3.88 -4.71 -4.67
CA LEU A 40 -2.82 -3.88 -4.10
C LEU A 40 -3.16 -2.39 -4.13
N SER A 41 -3.67 -1.88 -5.26
CA SER A 41 -3.91 -0.44 -5.42
C SER A 41 -5.17 0.01 -4.67
N ASN A 42 -6.29 -0.71 -4.79
CA ASN A 42 -7.55 -0.21 -4.20
C ASN A 42 -7.56 -0.30 -2.66
N SER A 43 -6.82 -1.21 -2.04
CA SER A 43 -6.75 -1.28 -0.58
C SER A 43 -5.98 -0.09 0.00
N TYR A 44 -4.75 0.13 -0.45
CA TYR A 44 -3.87 1.15 0.11
C TYR A 44 -4.23 2.56 -0.36
N PHE A 45 -4.56 2.76 -1.65
CA PHE A 45 -4.98 4.07 -2.17
C PHE A 45 -6.24 4.57 -1.47
N ASN A 46 -7.29 3.74 -1.36
CA ASN A 46 -8.51 4.16 -0.67
C ASN A 46 -8.27 4.42 0.82
N THR A 47 -7.37 3.68 1.46
CA THR A 47 -6.96 3.93 2.84
C THR A 47 -6.27 5.29 2.99
N PHE A 48 -5.34 5.64 2.10
CA PHE A 48 -4.69 6.96 2.13
C PHE A 48 -5.66 8.10 1.82
N VAL A 49 -6.54 7.95 0.82
CA VAL A 49 -7.60 8.93 0.54
C VAL A 49 -8.51 9.12 1.75
N ARG A 50 -8.88 8.04 2.44
CA ARG A 50 -9.70 8.11 3.66
C ARG A 50 -8.95 8.75 4.82
N ALA A 51 -7.66 8.43 5.00
CA ALA A 51 -6.82 9.04 6.02
C ALA A 51 -6.67 10.55 5.79
N ALA A 52 -6.42 10.98 4.56
CA ALA A 52 -6.32 12.41 4.21
C ALA A 52 -7.65 13.16 4.47
N LYS A 53 -8.80 12.54 4.20
CA LYS A 53 -10.12 13.12 4.55
C LYS A 53 -10.35 13.22 6.06
N LEU A 54 -9.71 12.35 6.84
CA LEU A 54 -9.84 12.26 8.30
C LEU A 54 -8.60 12.78 9.03
N TYR A 55 -7.79 13.63 8.40
CA TYR A 55 -6.51 14.07 8.97
C TYR A 55 -6.70 14.72 10.35
N GLY A 56 -7.72 15.56 10.54
CA GLY A 56 -7.99 16.23 11.83
C GLY A 56 -8.22 15.26 13.01
N PRO A 57 -9.15 14.29 12.90
CA PRO A 57 -9.30 13.22 13.89
C PRO A 57 -8.04 12.38 14.11
N ILE A 58 -7.28 12.07 13.04
CA ILE A 58 -6.04 11.29 13.12
C ILE A 58 -4.96 12.07 13.87
N ASP A 59 -4.76 13.35 13.56
CA ASP A 59 -3.81 14.23 14.25
C ASP A 59 -4.17 14.39 15.73
N SER A 60 -5.46 14.54 16.03
CA SER A 60 -5.96 14.62 17.42
C SER A 60 -5.65 13.35 18.19
N TYR A 61 -5.85 12.18 17.57
CA TYR A 61 -5.51 10.89 18.16
C TYR A 61 -4.00 10.73 18.38
N ILE A 62 -3.18 11.09 17.38
CA ILE A 62 -1.72 11.06 17.49
C ILE A 62 -1.26 11.94 18.64
N LYS A 63 -1.76 13.19 18.71
CA LYS A 63 -1.44 14.13 19.79
C LYS A 63 -1.80 13.57 21.16
N TYR A 64 -3.01 13.03 21.31
CA TYR A 64 -3.45 12.38 22.55
C TYR A 64 -2.50 11.25 22.98
N LYS A 65 -2.06 10.40 22.03
CA LYS A 65 -1.14 9.30 22.31
C LYS A 65 0.28 9.77 22.63
N LEU A 66 0.74 10.85 22.02
CA LEU A 66 2.04 11.46 22.37
C LEU A 66 2.02 12.02 23.79
N GLU A 67 0.93 12.71 24.16
CA GLU A 67 0.73 13.25 25.51
C GLU A 67 0.70 12.12 26.56
N GLU A 68 -0.07 11.06 26.31
CA GLU A 68 -0.15 9.86 27.17
C GLU A 68 1.24 9.22 27.40
N GLN A 69 2.04 9.07 26.34
CA GLN A 69 3.39 8.52 26.44
C GLN A 69 4.37 9.44 27.17
N SER A 70 4.24 10.76 26.98
CA SER A 70 5.05 11.75 27.68
C SER A 70 4.77 11.73 29.19
N ALA A 71 3.50 11.64 29.58
CA ALA A 71 3.07 11.56 30.98
C ALA A 71 3.55 10.27 31.64
N ALA A 72 3.42 9.13 30.94
CA ALA A 72 3.93 7.84 31.41
C ALA A 72 5.45 7.89 31.64
N THR A 73 6.20 8.49 30.72
CA THR A 73 7.67 8.65 30.84
C THR A 73 8.04 9.54 32.04
N VAL A 74 7.32 10.63 32.27
CA VAL A 74 7.55 11.51 33.43
C VAL A 74 7.24 10.80 34.74
N ALA A 75 6.14 10.04 34.82
CA ALA A 75 5.79 9.24 35.99
C ALA A 75 6.86 8.18 36.29
N LEU A 76 7.36 7.50 35.24
CA LEU A 76 8.40 6.48 35.33
C LEU A 76 9.73 7.06 35.86
N ARG A 77 10.12 8.26 35.39
CA ARG A 77 11.30 8.99 35.90
C ARG A 77 11.17 9.38 37.37
N ARG A 78 9.96 9.70 37.83
CA ARG A 78 9.69 9.99 39.26
C ARG A 78 9.77 8.74 40.13
N GLN A 79 9.52 7.56 39.56
CA GLN A 79 9.52 6.26 40.24
C GLN A 79 10.89 5.57 40.27
N ARG A 80 12.01 6.31 40.11
CA ARG A 80 13.41 5.84 40.03
C ARG A 80 13.93 5.22 41.33
N ASN A 81 13.23 4.20 41.85
CA ASN A 81 13.61 3.38 42.99
C ASN A 81 13.05 1.94 42.93
N ARG A 82 12.54 1.47 41.79
CA ARG A 82 12.16 0.06 41.59
C ARG A 82 12.69 -0.43 40.25
N GLU A 83 13.25 -1.64 40.26
CA GLU A 83 13.70 -2.36 39.06
C GLU A 83 12.53 -2.46 38.09
N GLN A 84 12.71 -1.91 36.89
CA GLN A 84 11.69 -1.91 35.85
C GLN A 84 11.97 -3.01 34.83
N PRO A 85 10.92 -3.73 34.37
CA PRO A 85 11.06 -4.69 33.28
C PRO A 85 11.49 -3.98 31.99
N PRO A 86 12.11 -4.72 31.03
CA PRO A 86 12.60 -4.13 29.79
C PRO A 86 11.44 -3.51 29.01
N ALA A 87 11.48 -2.20 28.80
CA ALA A 87 10.46 -1.47 28.06
C ALA A 87 10.44 -1.94 26.61
N SER A 88 9.29 -2.43 26.14
CA SER A 88 9.05 -2.68 24.72
C SER A 88 9.21 -1.37 23.95
N GLN A 89 9.88 -1.42 22.79
CA GLN A 89 10.11 -0.21 22.00
C GLN A 89 8.78 0.46 21.62
N PRO A 90 8.66 1.79 21.78
CA PRO A 90 7.45 2.51 21.40
C PRO A 90 7.18 2.40 19.91
N ARG A 91 5.89 2.48 19.53
CA ARG A 91 5.46 2.44 18.12
C ARG A 91 6.10 3.59 17.33
N LEU A 92 6.32 3.38 16.03
CA LEU A 92 7.04 4.32 15.18
C LEU A 92 6.50 5.76 15.24
N TYR A 93 5.19 5.96 15.13
CA TYR A 93 4.59 7.31 15.18
C TYR A 93 4.83 8.04 16.52
N ILE A 94 5.09 7.31 17.60
CA ILE A 94 5.46 7.91 18.91
C ILE A 94 6.92 8.35 18.87
N ARG A 95 7.79 7.56 18.24
CA ARG A 95 9.23 7.87 18.09
C ARG A 95 9.46 9.09 17.20
N GLU A 96 8.72 9.17 16.10
CA GLU A 96 8.84 10.25 15.11
C GLU A 96 8.05 11.53 15.50
N GLY A 97 7.30 11.50 16.61
CA GLY A 97 6.53 12.68 17.05
C GLY A 97 5.24 12.93 16.25
N GLY A 98 4.72 11.92 15.56
CA GLY A 98 3.47 11.99 14.81
C GLY A 98 3.65 12.26 13.32
N LEU A 99 2.63 12.87 12.70
CA LEU A 99 2.67 13.35 11.32
C LEU A 99 2.66 14.88 11.34
N SER A 100 3.57 15.50 10.60
CA SER A 100 3.61 16.94 10.42
C SER A 100 2.76 17.36 9.22
N GLY A 101 2.50 18.67 9.10
CA GLY A 101 1.87 19.22 7.89
C GLY A 101 2.65 18.92 6.61
N LYS A 102 3.98 18.79 6.70
CA LYS A 102 4.83 18.37 5.57
C LYS A 102 4.60 16.91 5.19
N ASP A 103 4.44 16.02 6.18
CA ASP A 103 4.15 14.61 5.93
C ASP A 103 2.77 14.45 5.29
N TRP A 104 1.79 15.23 5.72
CA TRP A 104 0.46 15.29 5.09
C TRP A 104 0.51 15.83 3.65
N ALA A 105 1.36 16.81 3.37
CA ALA A 105 1.60 17.29 2.02
C ALA A 105 2.18 16.18 1.13
N ILE A 106 3.20 15.46 1.62
CA ILE A 106 3.80 14.30 0.92
C ILE A 106 2.75 13.21 0.65
N ILE A 107 1.94 12.84 1.65
CA ILE A 107 0.86 11.86 1.49
C ILE A 107 -0.15 12.33 0.43
N THR A 108 -0.46 13.62 0.39
CA THR A 108 -1.36 14.19 -0.62
C THR A 108 -0.77 14.12 -2.03
N GLU A 109 0.53 14.41 -2.18
CA GLU A 109 1.25 14.23 -3.45
C GLU A 109 1.25 12.77 -3.92
N TYR A 110 1.48 11.82 -3.00
CA TYR A 110 1.37 10.39 -3.29
C TYR A 110 -0.04 10.01 -3.77
N ILE A 111 -1.09 10.54 -3.14
CA ILE A 111 -2.47 10.32 -3.58
C ILE A 111 -2.66 10.85 -5.01
N GLN A 112 -2.14 12.04 -5.35
CA GLN A 112 -2.27 12.58 -6.71
C GLN A 112 -1.53 11.72 -7.73
N LEU A 113 -0.33 11.22 -7.40
CA LEU A 113 0.44 10.35 -8.27
C LEU A 113 -0.26 9.01 -8.54
N LEU A 114 -0.91 8.45 -7.51
CA LEU A 114 -1.61 7.16 -7.60
C LEU A 114 -3.00 7.26 -8.25
N LYS A 115 -3.59 8.46 -8.30
CA LYS A 115 -4.95 8.69 -8.80
C LYS A 115 -5.18 8.21 -10.25
N PRO A 116 -4.31 8.47 -11.23
CA PRO A 116 -4.49 7.98 -12.59
C PRO A 116 -4.46 6.45 -12.68
N PHE A 117 -3.63 5.79 -11.85
CA PHE A 117 -3.57 4.34 -11.78
C PHE A 117 -4.86 3.76 -11.19
N ALA A 118 -5.37 4.35 -10.10
CA ALA A 118 -6.64 3.95 -9.52
C ALA A 118 -7.81 4.11 -10.51
N GLU A 119 -7.81 5.19 -11.30
CA GLU A 119 -8.83 5.41 -12.34
C GLU A 119 -8.70 4.41 -13.49
N ALA A 120 -7.48 4.15 -13.97
CA ALA A 120 -7.23 3.13 -14.99
C ALA A 120 -7.70 1.75 -14.51
N THR A 121 -7.39 1.36 -13.27
CA THR A 121 -7.90 0.14 -12.63
C THR A 121 -9.42 0.11 -12.59
N ARG A 122 -10.09 1.22 -12.22
CA ARG A 122 -11.56 1.33 -12.22
C ARG A 122 -12.15 1.14 -13.63
N LEU A 123 -11.55 1.76 -14.65
CA LEU A 123 -12.00 1.64 -16.04
C LEU A 123 -11.80 0.22 -16.58
N LEU A 124 -10.70 -0.43 -16.21
CA LEU A 124 -10.40 -1.81 -16.57
C LEU A 124 -11.40 -2.80 -15.94
N LYS A 125 -11.85 -2.56 -14.70
CA LYS A 125 -13.00 -3.29 -14.08
C LYS A 125 -14.30 -3.04 -14.83
N GLY A 126 -14.62 -1.78 -15.13
CA GLY A 126 -15.88 -1.39 -15.76
C GLY A 126 -16.06 -1.94 -17.18
N ARG A 127 -14.96 -2.16 -17.90
CA ARG A 127 -14.98 -2.75 -19.26
C ARG A 127 -15.20 -4.27 -19.28
N GLY A 128 -15.13 -4.97 -18.14
CA GLY A 128 -15.31 -6.42 -18.05
C GLY A 128 -16.76 -6.91 -18.03
N LEU A 129 -17.76 -6.02 -17.88
CA LEU A 129 -19.17 -6.40 -17.69
C LEU A 129 -20.11 -6.03 -18.85
N TYR A 130 -19.69 -5.21 -19.81
CA TYR A 130 -20.57 -4.68 -20.88
C TYR A 130 -20.15 -5.08 -22.30
N GLY A 131 -19.59 -6.29 -22.47
CA GLY A 131 -19.11 -6.77 -23.77
C GLY A 131 -19.79 -8.02 -24.33
N ARG A 132 -20.87 -8.54 -23.73
CA ARG A 132 -21.49 -9.79 -24.21
C ARG A 132 -22.96 -9.74 -24.60
N TYR A 133 -23.61 -8.59 -24.51
CA TYR A 133 -24.97 -8.42 -25.01
C TYR A 133 -25.14 -7.05 -25.68
N GLY A 134 -24.77 -7.01 -26.95
CA GLY A 134 -25.29 -6.08 -27.93
C GLY A 134 -25.56 -6.88 -29.20
N ALA A 135 -26.81 -7.32 -29.36
CA ALA A 135 -27.39 -7.80 -30.63
C ALA A 135 -27.18 -6.71 -31.72
N ILE A 136 -27.14 -6.99 -33.02
CA ILE A 136 -28.03 -7.78 -33.90
C ILE A 136 -27.23 -8.16 -35.15
#